data_AF-A0A1F2W789-F1
#
_entry.id   AF-A0A1F2W789-F1
#
_cell.length_a   1.000
_cell.length_b   1.000
_cell.length_c   1.000
_cell.angle_alpha   90.00
_cell.angle_beta   90.00
_cell.angle_gamma   90.00
#
_symmetry.space_group_name_H-M   'P 1'
#
loop_
_entity.id
_entity.type
_entity.pdbx_description
1 polymer ?
#
loop_
_entity_poly.entity_id
_entity_poly.type
_entity_poly.pdbx_seq_one_letter_code
_entity_poly.pdbx_strand_id
1 'polypeptide(L)'
;MARARELPQQIGEFVELAKEYTKQRTLEPAKALGKAAGLGFAAALVFSLAALFLAVAGMRLIVDALPDTAIWSGLGYVLAAIGLFIVAGIVAWRAVK
;
A
#
# COMPACT_ATOMS: atom_id res chain seq x y z
N MET A 1 -8.27 -47.40 41.17
CA MET A 1 -7.64 -47.46 39.83
C MET A 1 -8.11 -46.29 38.96
N ALA A 2 -7.61 -45.07 39.20
CA ALA A 2 -8.06 -43.86 38.48
C ALA A 2 -6.98 -43.17 37.62
N ARG A 3 -5.67 -43.39 37.90
CA ARG A 3 -4.59 -42.60 37.29
C ARG A 3 -4.27 -42.90 35.82
N ALA A 4 -4.60 -44.08 35.31
CA ALA A 4 -4.18 -44.48 33.96
C ALA A 4 -5.00 -43.81 32.84
N ARG A 5 -6.20 -43.30 33.15
CA ARG A 5 -7.10 -42.66 32.17
C ARG A 5 -6.94 -41.14 32.10
N GLU A 6 -6.36 -40.54 33.15
CA GLU A 6 -6.06 -39.10 33.23
C GLU A 6 -4.84 -38.69 32.40
N LEU A 7 -3.83 -39.56 32.29
CA LEU A 7 -2.63 -39.31 31.49
C LEU A 7 -2.91 -39.09 29.99
N PRO A 8 -3.68 -39.95 29.29
CA PRO A 8 -4.01 -39.69 27.88
C PRO A 8 -4.92 -38.47 27.70
N GLN A 9 -5.79 -38.15 28.67
CA GLN A 9 -6.60 -36.94 28.65
C GLN A 9 -5.75 -35.67 28.80
N GLN A 10 -4.81 -35.65 29.76
CA GLN A 10 -3.88 -34.54 29.95
C GLN A 10 -3.00 -34.31 28.74
N ILE A 11 -2.47 -35.38 28.12
CA ILE A 11 -1.68 -35.27 26.88
C ILE A 11 -2.54 -34.67 25.76
N GLY A 12 -3.80 -35.06 25.65
CA GLY A 12 -4.76 -34.46 24.71
C GLY A 12 -4.93 -32.96 24.94
N GLU A 13 -5.17 -32.54 26.18
CA GLU A 13 -5.29 -31.13 26.57
C GLU A 13 -4.02 -30.33 26.28
N PHE A 14 -2.83 -30.88 26.55
CA PHE A 14 -1.56 -30.22 26.22
C PHE A 14 -1.34 -30.05 24.72
N VAL A 15 -1.69 -31.07 23.92
CA VAL A 15 -1.61 -30.99 22.45
C VAL A 15 -2.58 -29.93 21.92
N GLU A 16 -3.78 -29.87 22.48
CA GLU A 16 -4.79 -28.88 22.11
C GLU A 16 -4.34 -27.46 22.48
N LEU A 17 -3.79 -27.27 23.68
CA LEU A 17 -3.20 -25.99 24.10
C LEU A 17 -2.02 -25.57 23.21
N ALA A 18 -1.13 -26.48 22.85
CA ALA A 18 0.01 -26.19 21.98
C ALA A 18 -0.46 -25.81 20.56
N LYS A 19 -1.50 -26.46 20.05
CA LYS A 19 -2.11 -26.16 18.75
C LYS A 19 -2.80 -24.80 18.76
N GLU A 20 -3.55 -24.50 19.80
CA GLU A 20 -4.20 -23.20 20.04
C GLU A 20 -3.16 -22.07 20.08
N TYR A 21 -2.06 -22.27 20.81
CA TYR A 21 -0.98 -21.30 20.95
C TYR A 21 -0.28 -21.03 19.62
N THR A 22 0.00 -22.09 18.86
CA THR A 22 0.61 -21.97 17.54
C THR A 22 -0.31 -21.20 16.59
N LYS A 23 -1.62 -21.44 16.66
CA LYS A 23 -2.64 -20.74 15.86
C LYS A 23 -2.72 -19.26 16.21
N GLN A 24 -2.75 -18.90 17.50
CA GLN A 24 -2.70 -17.49 17.92
C GLN A 24 -1.40 -16.81 17.53
N ARG A 25 -0.25 -17.49 17.67
CA ARG A 25 1.07 -16.92 17.34
C ARG A 25 1.33 -16.76 15.84
N THR A 26 0.61 -17.46 14.97
CA THR A 26 0.91 -17.49 13.52
C THR A 26 -0.25 -17.03 12.65
N LEU A 27 -1.45 -17.59 12.83
CA LEU A 27 -2.57 -17.38 11.91
C LEU A 27 -3.25 -16.02 12.14
N GLU A 28 -3.43 -15.61 13.40
CA GLU A 28 -3.97 -14.29 13.71
C GLU A 28 -3.05 -13.14 13.24
N PRO A 29 -1.74 -13.13 13.55
CA PRO A 29 -0.85 -12.08 13.05
C PRO A 29 -0.68 -12.14 11.53
N ALA A 30 -0.65 -13.33 10.91
CA ALA A 30 -0.61 -13.44 9.45
C ALA A 30 -1.87 -12.86 8.79
N LYS A 31 -3.06 -13.09 9.37
CA LYS A 31 -4.32 -12.53 8.87
C LYS A 31 -4.37 -11.00 9.03
N ALA A 32 -3.88 -10.49 10.17
CA ALA A 32 -3.77 -9.06 10.40
C ALA A 32 -2.79 -8.39 9.42
N LEU A 33 -1.61 -8.98 9.21
CA LEU A 33 -0.63 -8.54 8.22
C LEU A 33 -1.19 -8.59 6.80
N GLY A 34 -1.86 -9.67 6.42
CA GLY A 34 -2.48 -9.81 5.11
C GLY A 34 -3.56 -8.74 4.86
N LYS A 35 -4.38 -8.44 5.87
CA LYS A 35 -5.38 -7.35 5.78
C LYS A 35 -4.72 -5.98 5.65
N ALA A 36 -3.70 -5.69 6.46
CA ALA A 36 -2.99 -4.43 6.40
C ALA A 36 -2.25 -4.23 5.07
N ALA A 37 -1.55 -5.26 4.59
CA ALA A 37 -0.88 -5.26 3.30
C ALA A 37 -1.87 -5.11 2.14
N GLY A 38 -3.01 -5.81 2.18
CA GLY A 38 -4.05 -5.69 1.17
C GLY A 38 -4.65 -4.28 1.10
N LEU A 39 -4.97 -3.69 2.26
CA LEU A 39 -5.45 -2.30 2.33
C LEU A 39 -4.39 -1.30 1.88
N GLY A 40 -3.13 -1.50 2.28
CA GLY A 40 -2.01 -0.67 1.86
C GLY A 40 -1.80 -0.70 0.35
N PHE A 41 -1.86 -1.89 -0.26
CA PHE A 41 -1.74 -2.05 -1.71
C PHE A 41 -2.91 -1.40 -2.45
N ALA A 42 -4.15 -1.62 -1.98
CA ALA A 42 -5.32 -0.98 -2.55
C ALA A 42 -5.25 0.55 -2.48
N ALA A 43 -4.84 1.10 -1.33
CA ALA A 43 -4.61 2.53 -1.16
C ALA A 43 -3.53 3.03 -2.13
N ALA A 44 -2.39 2.35 -2.23
CA ALA A 44 -1.31 2.71 -3.14
C ALA A 44 -1.77 2.73 -4.61
N LEU A 45 -2.57 1.76 -5.04
CA LEU A 45 -3.16 1.76 -6.38
C LEU A 45 -4.07 2.97 -6.62
N VAL A 46 -4.98 3.26 -5.69
CA VAL A 46 -5.90 4.40 -5.81
C VAL A 46 -5.13 5.72 -5.86
N PHE A 47 -4.14 5.90 -4.98
CA PHE A 47 -3.28 7.09 -4.99
C PHE A 47 -2.45 7.21 -6.26
N SER A 48 -1.95 6.09 -6.79
CA SER A 48 -1.18 6.09 -8.04
C SER A 48 -2.05 6.53 -9.22
N LEU A 49 -3.29 6.03 -9.30
CA LEU A 49 -4.25 6.46 -10.32
C LEU A 49 -4.62 7.93 -10.17
N ALA A 50 -4.89 8.39 -8.94
CA ALA A 50 -5.18 9.80 -8.67
C ALA A 50 -4.02 10.71 -9.10
N ALA A 51 -2.77 10.33 -8.77
CA ALA A 51 -1.58 11.07 -9.17
C ALA A 51 -1.41 11.11 -10.69
N LEU A 52 -1.67 9.98 -11.38
CA LEU A 52 -1.61 9.91 -12.84
C LEU A 52 -2.66 10.83 -13.50
N PHE A 53 -3.91 10.79 -13.05
CA PHE A 53 -4.95 11.68 -13.59
C PHE A 53 -4.65 13.14 -13.30
N LEU A 54 -4.13 13.46 -12.11
CA LEU A 54 -3.74 14.82 -11.77
C LEU A 54 -2.57 15.31 -12.64
N ALA A 55 -1.59 14.44 -12.94
CA ALA A 55 -0.49 14.77 -13.84
C ALA A 55 -0.98 15.07 -15.27
N VAL A 56 -1.89 14.24 -15.80
CA VAL A 56 -2.48 14.45 -17.13
C VAL A 56 -3.30 15.74 -17.16
N ALA A 57 -4.14 15.97 -16.16
CA ALA A 57 -4.94 17.19 -16.06
C ALA A 57 -4.06 18.44 -15.95
N GLY A 58 -3.03 18.41 -15.11
CA GLY A 58 -2.08 19.51 -14.95
C GLY A 58 -1.30 19.79 -16.23
N MET A 59 -0.81 18.76 -16.92
CA MET A 59 -0.17 18.90 -18.22
C MET A 59 -1.10 19.57 -19.23
N ARG A 60 -2.35 19.12 -19.31
CA ARG A 60 -3.33 19.65 -20.24
C ARG A 60 -3.65 21.13 -19.96
N LEU A 61 -3.83 21.50 -18.69
CA LEU A 61 -4.01 22.90 -18.30
C LEU A 61 -2.83 23.79 -18.69
N ILE A 62 -1.59 23.28 -18.56
CA ILE A 62 -0.40 24.03 -18.97
C ILE A 62 -0.38 24.22 -20.48
N VAL A 63 -0.61 23.14 -21.25
CA VAL A 63 -0.58 23.20 -22.71
C VAL A 63 -1.70 24.08 -23.26
N ASP A 64 -2.92 23.96 -22.73
CA ASP A 64 -4.09 24.76 -23.15
C ASP A 64 -3.94 26.25 -22.82
N ALA A 65 -3.08 26.61 -21.85
CA ALA A 65 -2.78 28.01 -21.52
C ALA A 65 -1.76 28.64 -22.48
N LEU A 66 -1.07 27.85 -23.31
CA LEU A 66 -0.06 28.31 -24.26
C LEU A 66 -0.64 28.45 -25.68
N PRO A 67 -0.04 29.28 -26.56
CA PRO A 67 -0.49 29.42 -27.94
C PRO A 67 -0.42 28.10 -28.73
N ASP A 68 -1.38 27.87 -29.63
CA ASP A 68 -1.52 26.66 -30.48
C ASP A 68 -0.48 26.60 -31.63
N THR A 69 0.79 26.66 -31.29
CA THR A 69 1.90 26.51 -32.24
C THR A 69 2.86 25.42 -31.76
N ALA A 70 3.51 24.73 -32.69
CA ALA A 70 4.33 23.55 -32.39
C ALA A 70 5.47 23.80 -31.37
N ILE A 71 6.01 25.02 -31.33
CA ILE A 71 7.08 25.39 -30.40
C ILE A 71 6.53 25.54 -28.97
N TRP A 72 5.37 26.16 -28.82
CA TRP A 72 4.76 26.42 -27.53
C TRP A 72 4.14 25.15 -26.92
N SER A 73 3.56 24.26 -27.74
CA SER A 73 3.12 22.95 -27.24
C SER A 73 4.29 22.10 -26.73
N GLY A 74 5.41 22.08 -27.46
CA GLY A 74 6.65 21.44 -27.02
C GLY A 74 7.16 21.99 -25.68
N LEU A 75 7.18 23.31 -25.52
CA LEU A 75 7.54 23.98 -24.26
C LEU A 75 6.58 23.60 -23.13
N GLY A 76 5.27 23.53 -23.40
CA GLY A 76 4.26 23.14 -22.42
C GLY A 76 4.48 21.75 -21.84
N TYR A 77 4.85 20.77 -22.67
CA TYR A 77 5.20 19.43 -22.20
C TYR A 77 6.44 19.41 -21.31
N VAL A 78 7.47 20.18 -21.66
CA VAL A 78 8.70 20.31 -20.84
C VAL A 78 8.37 20.93 -19.49
N LEU A 79 7.57 22.01 -19.47
CA LEU A 79 7.13 22.66 -18.24
C LEU A 79 6.29 21.73 -17.36
N ALA A 80 5.37 20.97 -17.95
CA ALA A 80 4.57 19.99 -17.24
C ALA A 80 5.45 18.89 -16.61
N ALA A 81 6.47 18.41 -17.33
CA ALA A 81 7.41 17.42 -16.81
C ALA A 81 8.19 17.96 -15.60
N ILE A 82 8.74 19.19 -15.72
CA ILE A 82 9.45 19.85 -14.61
C ILE A 82 8.53 20.04 -13.41
N GLY A 83 7.31 20.52 -13.63
CA GLY A 83 6.31 20.70 -12.57
C GLY A 83 5.98 19.38 -11.86
N LEU A 84 5.82 18.29 -12.61
CA LEU A 84 5.58 16.97 -12.05
C LEU A 84 6.76 16.49 -11.18
N PHE A 85 8.00 16.68 -11.64
CA PHE A 85 9.18 16.34 -10.84
C PHE A 85 9.28 17.14 -9.54
N ILE A 86 8.96 18.44 -9.58
CA ILE A 86 8.96 19.30 -8.39
C ILE A 86 7.91 18.81 -7.39
N VAL A 87 6.67 18.58 -7.85
CA VAL A 87 5.58 18.12 -6.98
C VAL A 87 5.90 16.75 -6.40
N ALA A 88 6.33 15.79 -7.23
CA ALA A 88 6.72 14.46 -6.78
C ALA A 88 7.89 14.52 -5.78
N GLY A 89 8.88 15.37 -6.03
CA GLY A 89 10.01 15.58 -5.12
C GLY A 89 9.59 16.17 -3.77
N ILE A 90 8.68 17.15 -3.76
CA ILE A 90 8.13 17.72 -2.52
C ILE A 90 7.33 16.67 -1.73
N VAL A 91 6.49 15.91 -2.41
CA VAL A 91 5.69 14.84 -1.78
C VAL A 91 6.60 13.76 -1.20
N ALA A 92 7.60 13.31 -1.97
CA ALA A 92 8.57 12.32 -1.50
C ALA A 92 9.38 12.85 -0.30
N TRP A 93 9.82 14.11 -0.33
CA TRP A 93 10.52 14.72 0.79
C TRP A 93 9.66 14.78 2.06
N ARG A 94 8.37 15.12 1.92
CA ARG A 94 7.40 15.09 3.03
C ARG A 94 7.05 13.70 3.52
N ALA A 95 7.23 12.66 2.71
CA ALA A 95 6.97 11.28 3.13
C ALA A 95 8.13 10.70 3.96
N VAL A 96 9.35 11.23 3.80
CA VAL A 96 10.56 10.72 4.47
C VAL A 96 10.90 11.52 5.75
N LYS A 97 10.41 12.75 5.88
CA LYS A 97 10.62 13.62 7.03
C LYS A 97 9.40 13.63 7.96
#